data_AF-A0A9D5B110-F1
#
_entry.id   AF-A0A9D5B110-F1
#
_cell.length_a   1.000
_cell.length_b   1.000
_cell.length_c   1.000
_cell.angle_alpha   90.00
_cell.angle_beta   90.00
_cell.angle_gamma   90.00
#
_symmetry.space_group_name_H-M   'P 1'
#
loop_
_entity.id
_entity.type
_entity.pdbx_description
1 polymer ?
#
loop_
_entity_poly.entity_id
_entity_poly.type
_entity_poly.pdbx_seq_one_letter_code
_entity_poly.pdbx_strand_id
1 'polypeptide(L)'
;MYANDILIFCIAKTSNIKTLKSIFKDYSSVSSQNINLSKSSLFYGSISSRKINKLIRLTGFQHGIIPFNYLGVPLFKGTVKKYFLSPIVDRYLSKLSRWKVYCLSMDDRLTLVKSIIHGMLAQSINI
;
A
#
# COMPACT_ATOMS: atom_id res chain seq x y z
N MET A 1 9.57 -3.85 -8.18
CA MET A 1 8.23 -4.17 -8.73
C MET A 1 7.78 -5.44 -8.04
N TYR A 2 6.73 -5.39 -7.22
CA TYR A 2 6.17 -6.61 -6.63
C TYR A 2 5.30 -7.31 -7.65
N ALA A 3 5.35 -8.64 -7.68
CA ALA A 3 5.06 -9.46 -8.86
C ALA A 3 3.73 -9.15 -9.58
N ASN A 4 2.70 -8.66 -8.89
CA ASN A 4 1.40 -8.33 -9.48
C ASN A 4 0.78 -7.01 -8.99
N ASP A 5 1.47 -6.25 -8.13
CA ASP A 5 0.93 -5.06 -7.48
C ASP A 5 1.74 -3.83 -7.89
N ILE A 6 1.13 -2.93 -8.66
CA ILE A 6 1.80 -1.74 -9.21
C ILE A 6 1.07 -0.48 -8.71
N LEU A 7 1.83 0.45 -8.12
CA LEU A 7 1.40 1.83 -7.88
C LEU A 7 2.01 2.77 -8.90
N ILE A 8 1.17 3.55 -9.58
CA ILE A 8 1.62 4.58 -10.54
C ILE A 8 1.16 5.95 -10.05
N PHE A 9 2.14 6.84 -9.89
CA PHE A 9 1.89 8.23 -9.53
C PHE A 9 1.99 9.10 -10.78
N CYS A 10 0.94 9.87 -11.06
CA CYS A 10 0.95 10.83 -12.16
C CYS A 10 0.11 12.06 -11.83
N ILE A 11 0.42 13.17 -12.50
CA ILE A 11 -0.41 14.38 -12.42
C ILE A 11 -1.76 14.06 -13.06
N ALA A 12 -2.85 14.42 -12.38
CA ALA A 12 -4.22 14.25 -12.83
C ALA A 12 -4.57 15.14 -14.04
N LYS A 13 -3.95 14.90 -15.20
CA LYS A 13 -4.24 15.53 -16.50
C LYS A 13 -4.87 14.49 -17.43
N THR A 14 -5.80 14.92 -18.27
CA THR A 14 -6.48 14.02 -19.22
C THR A 14 -5.51 13.43 -20.23
N SER A 15 -4.50 14.19 -20.66
CA SER A 15 -3.41 13.72 -21.53
C SER A 15 -2.65 12.55 -20.90
N ASN A 16 -2.18 12.72 -19.66
CA ASN A 16 -1.40 11.71 -18.95
C ASN A 16 -2.17 10.40 -18.79
N ILE A 17 -3.47 10.48 -18.48
CA ILE A 17 -4.32 9.31 -18.31
C ILE A 17 -4.57 8.58 -19.65
N LYS A 18 -4.70 9.31 -20.76
CA LYS A 18 -4.77 8.71 -22.10
C LYS A 18 -3.46 8.01 -22.46
N THR A 19 -2.32 8.64 -22.20
CA THR A 19 -1.00 8.03 -22.42
C THR A 19 -0.82 6.78 -21.58
N LEU A 20 -1.18 6.82 -20.30
CA LEU A 20 -1.12 5.68 -19.39
C LEU A 20 -2.02 4.52 -19.85
N LYS A 21 -3.21 4.82 -20.38
CA LYS A 21 -4.08 3.82 -21.01
C LYS A 21 -3.45 3.21 -22.28
N SER A 22 -2.73 3.98 -23.08
CA SER A 22 -1.98 3.47 -24.24
C SER A 22 -0.88 2.51 -23.78
N ILE A 23 -0.06 2.93 -22.81
CA ILE A 23 1.04 2.12 -22.25
C ILE A 23 0.51 0.77 -21.76
N PHE A 24 -0.64 0.77 -21.08
CA PHE A 24 -1.27 -0.47 -20.62
C PHE A 24 -1.78 -1.37 -21.74
N LYS A 25 -2.28 -0.78 -22.83
CA LYS A 25 -2.68 -1.55 -24.02
C LYS A 25 -1.46 -2.16 -24.71
N ASP A 26 -0.39 -1.41 -24.83
CA ASP A 26 0.87 -1.85 -25.45
C ASP A 26 1.54 -2.93 -24.57
N TYR A 27 1.52 -2.76 -23.25
CA TYR A 27 1.97 -3.79 -22.32
C TYR A 27 1.17 -5.08 -22.46
N SER A 28 -0.16 -4.98 -22.53
CA SER A 28 -1.05 -6.12 -22.68
C SER A 28 -0.83 -6.85 -24.01
N SER A 29 -0.58 -6.13 -25.11
CA SER A 29 -0.34 -6.76 -26.41
C SER A 29 1.00 -7.53 -26.46
N VAL A 30 2.03 -7.03 -25.79
CA VAL A 30 3.37 -7.68 -25.78
C VAL A 30 3.46 -8.80 -24.75
N SER A 31 2.94 -8.58 -23.53
CA SER A 31 3.05 -9.54 -22.43
C SER A 31 1.93 -10.57 -22.39
N SER A 32 0.84 -10.35 -23.14
CA SER A 32 -0.43 -11.09 -23.01
C SER A 32 -1.07 -11.00 -21.60
N GLN A 33 -0.64 -10.05 -20.78
CA GLN A 33 -1.20 -9.82 -19.45
C GLN A 33 -2.20 -8.66 -19.47
N ASN A 34 -3.37 -8.88 -18.89
CA ASN A 34 -4.43 -7.87 -18.83
C ASN A 34 -4.51 -7.22 -17.45
N ILE A 35 -4.83 -5.93 -17.44
CA ILE A 35 -5.10 -5.20 -16.20
C ILE A 35 -6.44 -5.64 -15.66
N ASN A 36 -6.42 -6.05 -14.39
CA ASN A 36 -7.63 -6.39 -13.68
C ASN A 36 -8.34 -5.12 -13.19
N LEU A 37 -9.35 -4.68 -13.93
CA LEU A 37 -10.14 -3.48 -13.61
C LEU A 37 -10.87 -3.56 -12.26
N SER A 38 -11.22 -4.76 -11.77
CA SER A 38 -11.91 -4.92 -10.49
C SER A 38 -10.97 -4.80 -9.29
N LYS A 39 -9.67 -5.01 -9.49
CA LYS A 39 -8.62 -4.80 -8.47
C LYS A 39 -7.88 -3.47 -8.64
N SER A 40 -8.10 -2.76 -9.75
CA SER A 40 -7.42 -1.50 -10.06
C SER A 40 -8.25 -0.30 -9.61
N SER A 41 -7.67 0.53 -8.75
CA SER A 41 -8.34 1.67 -8.14
C SER A 41 -7.58 2.97 -8.41
N LEU A 42 -8.33 4.06 -8.62
CA LEU A 42 -7.78 5.40 -8.77
C LEU A 42 -7.85 6.16 -7.45
N PHE A 43 -6.70 6.59 -6.96
CA PHE A 43 -6.58 7.44 -5.77
C PHE A 43 -6.28 8.87 -6.19
N TYR A 44 -6.83 9.86 -5.48
CA TYR A 44 -6.69 11.25 -5.84
C TYR A 44 -6.59 12.18 -4.63
N GLY A 45 -5.86 13.28 -4.83
CA GLY A 45 -5.74 14.38 -3.87
C GLY A 45 -6.97 15.31 -3.90
N SER A 46 -6.75 16.59 -3.63
CA SER A 46 -7.81 17.60 -3.72
C SER A 46 -8.07 17.97 -5.19
N ILE A 47 -9.07 17.34 -5.81
CA ILE A 47 -9.52 17.64 -7.18
C ILE A 47 -11.05 17.63 -7.25
N SER A 48 -11.63 18.35 -8.22
CA SER A 48 -13.09 18.45 -8.34
C SER A 48 -13.76 17.12 -8.72
N SER A 49 -14.95 16.86 -8.20
CA SER A 49 -15.74 15.64 -8.48
C SER A 49 -16.00 15.44 -9.97
N ARG A 50 -16.22 16.54 -10.72
CA ARG A 50 -16.36 16.50 -12.18
C ARG A 50 -15.11 15.93 -12.85
N LYS A 51 -13.92 16.33 -12.38
CA LYS A 51 -12.65 15.83 -12.90
C LYS A 51 -12.42 14.38 -12.53
N ILE A 52 -12.72 13.98 -11.28
CA ILE A 52 -12.64 12.59 -10.82
C ILE A 52 -13.50 11.68 -11.71
N ASN A 53 -14.78 12.02 -11.90
CA ASN A 53 -15.70 11.23 -12.72
C ASN A 53 -15.23 11.12 -14.17
N LYS A 54 -14.64 12.19 -14.71
CA LYS A 54 -14.02 12.15 -16.05
C LYS A 54 -12.85 11.18 -16.11
N LEU A 55 -11.96 11.18 -15.11
CA LEU A 55 -10.80 10.29 -15.08
C LEU A 55 -11.21 8.83 -14.95
N ILE A 56 -12.18 8.54 -14.09
CA ILE A 56 -12.71 7.19 -13.88
C ILE A 56 -13.38 6.65 -15.14
N ARG A 57 -14.18 7.47 -15.83
CA ARG A 57 -14.77 7.08 -17.12
C ARG A 57 -13.71 6.79 -18.19
N LEU A 58 -12.57 7.47 -18.15
CA LEU A 58 -11.49 7.26 -19.12
C LEU A 58 -10.70 5.97 -18.85
N THR A 59 -10.40 5.69 -17.58
CA THR A 59 -9.61 4.51 -17.18
C THR A 59 -10.44 3.25 -17.03
N GLY A 60 -11.69 3.36 -16.55
CA GLY A 60 -12.51 2.23 -16.11
C GLY A 60 -12.16 1.71 -14.71
N PHE A 61 -11.31 2.43 -13.96
CA PHE A 61 -10.90 2.04 -12.61
C PHE A 61 -11.93 2.43 -11.56
N GLN A 62 -11.95 1.70 -10.44
CA GLN A 62 -12.82 2.02 -9.33
C GLN A 62 -12.31 3.21 -8.51
N HIS A 63 -13.18 3.82 -7.71
CA HIS A 63 -12.76 4.82 -6.73
C HIS A 63 -11.92 4.17 -5.63
N GLY A 64 -10.69 4.65 -5.44
CA GLY A 64 -9.86 4.26 -4.32
C GLY A 64 -10.26 4.99 -3.03
N ILE A 65 -10.26 4.28 -1.91
CA ILE A 65 -10.53 4.83 -0.58
C ILE A 65 -9.21 4.87 0.20
N ILE A 66 -8.93 6.01 0.84
CA ILE A 66 -7.76 6.21 1.71
C ILE A 66 -8.26 6.28 3.16
N PRO A 67 -7.61 5.63 4.14
CA PRO A 67 -6.37 4.85 4.02
C PRO A 67 -6.55 3.48 3.36
N PHE A 68 -5.49 2.94 2.77
CA PHE A 68 -5.44 1.54 2.32
C PHE A 68 -4.05 0.94 2.54
N ASN A 69 -3.95 -0.39 2.59
CA ASN A 69 -2.68 -1.07 2.73
C ASN A 69 -2.14 -1.46 1.36
N TYR A 70 -0.88 -1.11 1.08
CA TYR A 70 -0.13 -1.60 -0.08
C TYR A 70 1.07 -2.38 0.42
N LEU A 71 1.13 -3.67 0.09
CA LEU A 71 2.20 -4.59 0.51
C LEU A 71 2.45 -4.60 2.03
N GLY A 72 1.39 -4.42 2.82
CA GLY A 72 1.48 -4.37 4.29
C GLY A 72 1.89 -3.01 4.87
N VAL A 73 2.07 -1.99 4.03
CA VAL A 73 2.33 -0.61 4.44
C VAL A 73 1.04 0.23 4.30
N PRO A 74 0.57 0.87 5.38
CA PRO A 74 -0.61 1.73 5.32
C PRO A 74 -0.28 3.02 4.57
N LEU A 75 -0.97 3.25 3.46
CA LEU A 75 -0.96 4.49 2.71
C LEU A 75 -2.11 5.38 3.16
N PHE A 76 -1.80 6.60 3.57
CA PHE A 76 -2.75 7.59 4.05
C PHE A 76 -2.42 8.97 3.49
N LYS A 77 -3.42 9.87 3.53
CA LYS A 77 -3.29 11.26 3.11
C LYS A 77 -3.11 12.15 4.33
N GLY A 78 -2.06 12.97 4.32
CA GLY A 78 -1.77 13.94 5.38
C GLY A 78 -0.87 13.38 6.49
N THR A 79 -0.95 13.97 7.68
CA THR A 79 -0.11 13.62 8.83
C THR A 79 -0.44 12.23 9.36
N VAL A 80 0.59 11.51 9.81
CA VAL A 80 0.43 10.19 10.45
C VAL A 80 -0.43 10.33 11.70
N LYS A 81 -1.56 9.64 11.74
CA LYS A 81 -2.42 9.52 12.92
C LYS A 81 -2.17 8.18 13.60
N LYS A 82 -2.25 8.15 14.94
CA LYS A 82 -1.99 6.95 15.76
C LYS A 82 -2.76 5.72 15.29
N TYR A 83 -4.01 5.88 14.86
CA TYR A 83 -4.83 4.75 14.41
C TYR A 83 -4.34 4.10 13.11
N PHE A 84 -3.65 4.82 12.21
CA PHE A 84 -3.06 4.19 11.02
C PHE A 84 -1.92 3.23 11.37
N LEU A 85 -1.27 3.45 12.51
CA LEU A 85 -0.19 2.61 13.02
C LEU A 85 -0.68 1.49 13.94
N SER A 86 -1.96 1.50 14.36
CA SER A 86 -2.52 0.46 15.23
C SER A 86 -2.30 -0.95 14.68
N PRO A 87 -2.56 -1.24 13.39
CA PRO A 87 -2.35 -2.59 12.85
C PRO A 87 -0.89 -3.05 12.94
N ILE A 88 0.05 -2.11 12.85
CA ILE A 88 1.48 -2.39 12.99
C ILE A 88 1.78 -2.73 14.46
N VAL A 89 1.24 -1.97 15.42
CA VAL A 89 1.38 -2.21 16.86
C VAL A 89 0.76 -3.56 17.25
N ASP A 90 -0.43 -3.89 16.76
CA ASP A 90 -1.10 -5.17 17.04
C ASP A 90 -0.28 -6.36 16.51
N ARG A 91 0.41 -6.17 15.37
CA ARG A 91 1.35 -7.17 14.82
C ARG A 91 2.58 -7.35 15.71
N TYR A 92 3.07 -6.28 16.36
CA TYR A 92 4.14 -6.38 17.35
C TYR A 92 3.68 -7.15 18.60
N LEU A 93 2.53 -6.77 19.16
CA LEU A 93 1.98 -7.37 20.37
C LEU A 93 1.66 -8.85 20.17
N SER A 94 1.09 -9.23 19.02
CA SER A 94 0.80 -10.63 18.69
C SER A 94 2.05 -11.48 18.49
N LYS A 95 3.17 -10.92 18.01
CA LYS A 95 4.45 -11.64 17.98
C LYS A 95 5.03 -11.79 19.38
N LEU A 96 4.94 -10.76 20.21
CA LEU A 96 5.43 -10.79 21.59
C LEU A 96 4.64 -11.79 22.46
N SER A 97 3.32 -11.87 22.31
CA SER A 97 2.46 -12.77 23.09
C SER A 97 2.69 -14.25 22.79
N ARG A 98 3.30 -14.59 21.65
CA ARG A 98 3.66 -15.98 21.29
C ARG A 98 4.86 -16.51 22.07
N TRP A 99 5.65 -15.66 22.71
CA TRP A 99 6.82 -16.08 23.46
C TRP A 99 6.47 -16.38 24.92
N LYS A 100 7.06 -17.45 25.47
CA LYS A 100 6.96 -17.80 26.88
C LYS A 100 7.82 -16.84 27.71
N VAL A 101 7.29 -15.64 27.96
CA VAL A 101 7.96 -14.54 28.69
C VAL A 101 8.42 -14.96 30.10
N TYR A 102 7.76 -15.95 30.71
CA TYR A 102 8.06 -16.44 32.05
C TYR A 102 9.38 -17.24 32.15
N CYS A 103 9.96 -17.69 31.03
CA CYS A 103 11.26 -18.38 31.02
C CYS A 103 12.45 -17.45 30.75
N LEU A 104 12.21 -16.14 30.59
CA LEU A 104 13.24 -15.18 30.16
C LEU A 104 13.63 -14.23 31.29
N SER A 105 14.93 -13.98 31.42
CA SER A 105 15.47 -12.91 32.26
C SER A 105 15.07 -11.53 31.73
N MET A 106 15.27 -10.46 32.52
CA MET A 106 14.97 -9.11 32.04
C MET A 106 15.82 -8.69 30.83
N ASP A 107 17.09 -9.08 30.79
CA ASP A 107 17.99 -8.78 29.67
C ASP A 107 17.58 -9.54 28.41
N ASP A 108 17.14 -10.79 28.55
CA ASP A 108 16.64 -11.59 27.44
C ASP A 108 15.32 -11.03 26.88
N ARG A 109 14.44 -10.53 27.76
CA ARG A 109 13.19 -9.86 27.36
C ARG A 109 13.48 -8.57 26.58
N LEU A 110 14.44 -7.75 27.03
CA LEU A 110 14.87 -6.56 26.31
C LEU A 110 15.45 -6.89 24.93
N THR A 111 16.28 -7.92 24.87
CA THR A 111 16.89 -8.41 23.62
C THR A 111 15.82 -8.94 22.66
N LEU A 112 14.83 -9.68 23.18
CA LEU A 112 13.69 -10.18 22.42
C LEU A 112 12.83 -9.05 21.83
N VAL A 113 12.52 -8.03 22.63
CA VAL A 113 11.77 -6.86 22.14
C VAL A 113 12.55 -6.13 21.04
N LYS A 114 13.85 -5.89 21.25
CA LYS A 114 14.72 -5.23 20.26
C LYS A 114 14.81 -6.02 18.96
N SER A 115 14.93 -7.36 19.03
CA SER A 115 15.04 -8.22 17.84
C SER A 115 13.74 -8.28 17.05
N ILE A 116 12.58 -8.35 17.73
CA ILE A 116 11.26 -8.32 17.07
C ILE A 116 11.02 -6.96 16.41
N ILE A 117 11.36 -5.85 17.10
CA ILE A 117 11.26 -4.50 16.55
C ILE A 117 12.15 -4.35 15.30
N HIS A 118 13.44 -4.68 15.41
CA HIS A 118 14.36 -4.59 14.28
C HIS A 118 13.95 -5.49 13.11
N GLY A 119 13.58 -6.74 13.38
CA GLY A 119 13.18 -7.68 12.34
C GLY A 119 11.94 -7.23 11.57
N MET A 120 10.97 -6.62 12.25
CA MET A 120 9.77 -6.10 11.59
C MET A 120 10.00 -4.77 10.87
N LEU A 121 10.87 -3.89 11.40
CA LEU A 121 11.28 -2.68 10.70
C LEU A 121 12.04 -3.01 9.41
N ALA A 122 12.99 -3.95 9.47
CA ALA A 122 13.72 -4.44 8.31
C ALA A 122 12.77 -5.04 7.25
N GLN A 123 11.75 -5.79 7.66
CA GLN A 123 10.72 -6.30 6.75
C GLN A 123 9.82 -5.20 6.15
N SER A 124 9.56 -4.11 6.86
CA SER A 124 8.77 -2.99 6.32
C SER A 124 9.55 -2.06 5.39
N ILE A 125 10.89 -2.06 5.46
CA ILE A 125 11.77 -1.18 4.68
C ILE A 125 12.31 -1.90 3.42
N ASN A 126 12.45 -3.23 3.45
CA ASN A 126 12.92 -4.04 2.31
C ASN A 126 11.80 -4.49 1.35
N ILE A 127 10.67 -3.77 1.34
CA ILE A 127 9.55 -3.93 0.40
C ILE A 127 9.46 -2.69 -0.48
#